data_AF-A0A2K3KW29-F1
#
_entry.id   AF-A0A2K3KW29-F1
#
_cell.length_a   1.000
_cell.length_b   1.000
_cell.length_c   1.000
_cell.angle_alpha   90.00
_cell.angle_beta   90.00
_cell.angle_gamma   90.00
#
_symmetry.space_group_name_H-M   'P 1'
#
loop_
_entity.id
_entity.type
_entity.pdbx_description
1 polymer ?
#
loop_
_entity_poly.entity_id
_entity_poly.type
_entity_poly.pdbx_seq_one_letter_code
_entity_poly.pdbx_strand_id
1 'polypeptide(L)' 'VDKKQFEKILSYIEHGKKEGATLLTGGKTVGNKGYYIEPTIFSNIKDDMLIAQDEIFGPVMALKKFK' A
#
# COMPACT_ATOMS: atom_id res chain seq x y z
N VAL A 1 -2.20 13.14 -10.65
CA VAL A 1 -2.18 12.78 -9.21
C VAL A 1 -2.74 13.95 -8.42
N ASP A 2 -3.80 13.73 -7.66
CA ASP A 2 -4.48 14.74 -6.84
C ASP A 2 -4.58 14.28 -5.37
N LYS A 3 -5.16 15.12 -4.51
CA LYS A 3 -5.36 14.83 -3.09
C LYS A 3 -6.19 13.56 -2.86
N LYS A 4 -7.21 13.32 -3.68
CA LYS A 4 -8.11 12.18 -3.53
C LYS A 4 -7.38 10.86 -3.82
N GLN A 5 -6.58 10.82 -4.87
CA GLN A 5 -5.75 9.64 -5.19
C GLN A 5 -4.70 9.40 -4.10
N PHE A 6 -4.07 10.46 -3.60
CA PHE A 6 -3.10 10.38 -2.50
C PHE A 6 -3.71 9.78 -1.23
N GLU A 7 -4.85 10.31 -0.77
CA GLU A 7 -5.56 9.80 0.41
C GLU A 7 -6.07 8.38 0.21
N LYS A 8 -6.54 8.04 -1.00
CA LYS A 8 -6.94 6.67 -1.36
C LYS A 8 -5.76 5.71 -1.18
N ILE A 9 -4.60 6.00 -1.75
CA ILE A 9 -3.42 5.12 -1.63
C ILE A 9 -2.98 4.96 -0.17
N LEU A 10 -2.97 6.03 0.62
CA LEU A 10 -2.64 5.95 2.05
C LEU A 10 -3.63 5.07 2.82
N SER A 11 -4.91 5.11 2.48
CA SER A 11 -5.91 4.22 3.05
C SER A 11 -5.60 2.75 2.76
N TYR A 12 -5.23 2.40 1.51
CA TYR A 12 -4.81 1.02 1.18
C TYR A 12 -3.60 0.56 1.98
N ILE A 13 -2.60 1.43 2.17
CA ILE A 13 -1.43 1.12 2.99
C ILE A 13 -1.83 0.82 4.44
N GLU A 14 -2.75 1.60 5.00
CA GLU A 14 -3.27 1.35 6.35
C GLU A 14 -4.11 0.07 6.44
N HIS A 15 -4.89 -0.25 5.41
CA HIS A 15 -5.61 -1.53 5.32
C HIS A 15 -4.65 -2.72 5.32
N GLY A 16 -3.59 -2.68 4.50
CA GLY A 16 -2.57 -3.72 4.49
C GLY A 16 -1.96 -3.99 5.88
N LYS A 17 -1.63 -2.93 6.63
CA LYS A 17 -1.14 -3.05 8.01
C LYS A 17 -2.18 -3.69 8.94
N LYS A 18 -3.45 -3.25 8.86
CA LYS A 18 -4.54 -3.71 9.74
C LYS A 18 -4.94 -5.16 9.48
N GLU A 19 -4.90 -5.61 8.23
CA GLU A 19 -5.30 -6.96 7.82
C GLU A 19 -4.20 -8.00 8.09
N GLY A 20 -3.02 -7.55 8.54
CA GLY A 20 -1.92 -8.40 9.00
C GLY A 20 -0.84 -8.67 7.94
N ALA A 21 -0.83 -7.91 6.84
CA ALA A 21 0.30 -7.95 5.92
C ALA A 21 1.56 -7.37 6.58
N THR A 22 2.73 -7.89 6.17
CA THR A 22 4.02 -7.42 6.69
C THR A 22 4.56 -6.30 5.81
N LEU A 23 4.64 -5.08 6.33
CA LEU A 23 5.27 -3.94 5.65
C LEU A 23 6.79 -4.11 5.67
N LEU A 24 7.39 -4.38 4.49
CA LEU A 24 8.83 -4.58 4.36
C LEU A 24 9.60 -3.26 4.20
N THR A 25 9.02 -2.30 3.48
CA THR A 25 9.60 -0.96 3.27
C THR A 25 8.53 0.04 2.87
N GLY A 26 8.84 1.33 3.07
CA GLY A 26 7.98 2.44 2.69
C GLY A 26 6.76 2.59 3.61
N GLY A 27 5.60 2.82 3.00
CA GLY A 27 4.32 2.90 3.71
C GLY A 27 4.08 4.23 4.43
N LYS A 28 4.81 5.29 4.05
CA LYS A 28 4.68 6.65 4.60
C LYS A 28 4.70 7.71 3.50
N THR A 29 4.32 8.92 3.88
CA THR A 29 4.41 10.13 3.05
C THR A 29 5.81 10.73 3.11
N VAL A 30 6.26 11.36 2.02
CA VAL A 30 7.57 12.05 1.97
C VAL A 30 7.38 13.57 2.00
N GLY A 31 8.04 14.24 2.95
CA GLY A 31 8.01 15.70 3.07
C GLY A 31 6.68 16.26 3.62
N ASN A 32 6.50 17.58 3.50
CA ASN A 32 5.35 18.32 4.03
C ASN A 32 4.54 19.06 2.95
N LYS A 33 4.90 18.92 1.67
CA LYS A 33 4.23 19.52 0.52
C LYS A 33 4.15 18.53 -0.64
N GLY A 34 3.07 18.60 -1.41
CA GLY A 34 2.82 17.70 -2.54
C GLY A 34 2.21 16.35 -2.12
N TYR A 35 2.15 15.42 -3.06
CA TYR A 35 1.48 14.11 -2.92
C TYR A 35 2.46 12.96 -3.11
N TYR A 36 3.49 12.91 -2.27
CA TYR A 36 4.58 11.95 -2.38
C TYR A 36 4.42 10.82 -1.37
N ILE A 37 4.48 9.58 -1.84
CA ILE A 37 4.37 8.35 -1.05
C ILE A 37 5.62 7.52 -1.33
N GLU A 38 6.22 6.97 -0.27
CA GLU A 38 7.37 6.06 -0.39
C GLU A 38 6.99 4.81 -1.21
N PRO A 39 7.88 4.29 -2.06
CA PRO A 39 7.71 2.96 -2.65
C PRO A 39 7.48 1.93 -1.55
N THR A 40 6.34 1.25 -1.61
CA THR A 40 5.83 0.41 -0.52
C THR A 40 5.78 -1.04 -0.95
N ILE A 41 6.33 -1.94 -0.14
CA ILE A 41 6.28 -3.38 -0.40
C ILE A 41 5.67 -4.08 0.82
N PHE A 42 4.61 -4.85 0.59
CA PHE A 42 4.04 -5.77 1.55
C PHE A 42 4.39 -7.22 1.21
N SER A 43 4.58 -8.04 2.24
CA SER A 43 4.67 -9.51 2.14
C SER A 43 3.67 -10.17 3.09
N ASN A 44 3.64 -11.51 3.11
CA ASN A 44 2.67 -12.30 3.87
C ASN A 44 1.21 -11.93 3.53
N ILE A 45 0.96 -11.72 2.24
CA ILE A 45 -0.36 -11.37 1.69
C ILE A 45 -1.25 -12.61 1.61
N LYS A 46 -2.50 -12.46 2.05
CA LYS A 46 -3.60 -13.42 1.84
C LYS A 46 -4.54 -12.91 0.74
N ASP A 47 -5.21 -13.82 0.04
CA ASP A 47 -6.08 -13.49 -1.10
C ASP A 47 -7.33 -12.69 -0.74
N ASP A 48 -7.74 -12.75 0.53
CA ASP A 48 -8.88 -12.02 1.08
C ASP A 48 -8.53 -10.59 1.53
N MET A 49 -7.25 -10.20 1.49
CA MET A 49 -6.83 -8.84 1.84
C MET A 49 -7.21 -7.84 0.75
N LEU A 50 -7.63 -6.64 1.17
CA LEU A 50 -8.04 -5.56 0.27
C LEU A 50 -6.91 -5.21 -0.72
N ILE A 51 -5.67 -5.15 -0.23
CA ILE A 51 -4.48 -4.85 -1.04
C ILE A 51 -4.09 -5.97 -2.03
N ALA A 52 -4.74 -7.14 -1.96
CA ALA A 52 -4.58 -8.24 -2.91
C ALA A 52 -5.70 -8.29 -3.96
N GLN A 53 -6.86 -7.70 -3.66
CA GLN A 53 -8.06 -7.75 -4.50
C GLN A 53 -8.24 -6.49 -5.35
N ASP A 54 -7.95 -5.33 -4.77
CA ASP A 54 -8.22 -4.03 -5.38
C ASP A 54 -7.02 -3.48 -6.14
N GLU A 55 -7.31 -2.74 -7.21
CA GLU A 55 -6.30 -1.95 -7.92
C GLU A 55 -6.02 -0.63 -7.17
N ILE A 56 -4.81 -0.54 -6.59
CA ILE A 56 -4.40 0.58 -5.73
C ILE A 56 -4.02 1.83 -6.53
N PHE A 57 -3.51 1.69 -7.77
CA PHE A 57 -2.99 2.79 -8.60
C PHE A 57 -1.95 3.70 -7.89
N GLY A 58 -1.13 3.10 -7.03
CA GLY A 58 -0.07 3.77 -6.28
C GLY A 58 1.23 2.95 -6.26
N PRO A 59 2.32 3.50 -5.69
CA PRO A 59 3.61 2.82 -5.63
C PRO A 59 3.62 1.73 -4.53
N VAL A 60 2.67 0.79 -4.59
CA VAL A 60 2.46 -0.27 -3.60
C VAL A 60 2.53 -1.63 -4.29
N MET A 61 3.39 -2.51 -3.80
CA MET A 61 3.57 -3.87 -4.30
C MET A 61 3.14 -4.90 -3.25
N ALA A 62 2.30 -5.84 -3.64
CA ALA A 62 1.92 -7.01 -2.85
C ALA A 62 2.74 -8.23 -3.29
N LEU A 63 3.62 -8.73 -2.42
CA LEU A 63 4.44 -9.91 -2.68
C LEU A 63 3.79 -11.17 -2.08
N LYS A 64 3.44 -12.12 -2.95
CA LYS A 64 2.86 -13.41 -2.57
C LYS A 64 3.69 -14.56 -3.14
N LYS A 65 3.95 -15.58 -2.31
CA LYS A 65 4.59 -16.83 -2.76
C LYS A 65 3.53 -17.77 -3.34
N PHE A 66 3.91 -18.53 -4.36
CA PHE A 66 3.12 -19.63 -4.92
C PHE A 66 3.95 -20.93 -4.90
N LYS A 67 3.30 -22.07 -5.12
CA LYS A 67 3.95 -23.38 -5.28
C LYS A 67 3.79 -23.86 -6.71
#